data_AF-A0A8H3YJ54-F1
#
_entry.id   AF-A0A8H3YJ54-F1
#
_cell.length_a   1.000
_cell.length_b   1.000
_cell.length_c   1.000
_cell.angle_alpha   90.00
_cell.angle_beta   90.00
_cell.angle_gamma   90.00
#
_symmetry.space_group_name_H-M   'P 1'
#
loop_
_entity.id
_entity.type
_entity.pdbx_description
1 polymer ?
#
loop_
_entity_poly.entity_id
_entity_poly.type
_entity_poly.pdbx_seq_one_letter_code
_entity_poly.pdbx_strand_id
1 'polypeptide(L)'
;MASDEDYASFLEKANQDPSGGKASAQSGKKAGTKSVDTEVPKVLGQVDEYYASDADEPFEPVSLKWKGEKLPSADEFGSLIGKDASSISQEDFDPQSSYKAVIDAVKKASEDGVGYFSVELDGTRSEYFVVGVDKKDNRLVGLKALVVQS
;
A
#
# COMPACT_ATOMS: atom_id res chain seq x y z
N MET A 1 -26.19 -25.31 26.93
CA MET A 1 -25.15 -24.26 26.90
C MET A 1 -24.65 -24.21 25.47
N ALA A 2 -25.27 -23.34 24.70
CA ALA A 2 -25.10 -23.12 23.27
C ALA A 2 -25.01 -21.59 23.16
N SER A 3 -24.09 -20.92 22.46
CA SER A 3 -23.22 -21.36 21.38
C SER A 3 -22.06 -20.36 21.25
N ASP A 4 -20.95 -20.57 21.96
CA ASP A 4 -19.73 -19.80 21.67
C ASP A 4 -19.12 -20.23 20.32
N GLU A 5 -19.39 -21.46 19.89
CA GLU A 5 -18.93 -22.00 18.59
C GLU A 5 -19.69 -21.41 17.38
N ASP A 6 -21.00 -21.13 17.51
CA ASP A 6 -21.77 -20.49 16.43
C ASP A 6 -21.44 -18.99 16.31
N TYR A 7 -21.09 -18.31 17.42
CA TYR A 7 -20.70 -16.90 17.39
C TYR A 7 -19.36 -16.70 16.65
N ALA A 8 -18.40 -17.60 16.90
CA ALA A 8 -17.15 -17.64 16.14
C ALA A 8 -17.39 -17.93 14.65
N SER A 9 -18.28 -18.88 14.36
CA SER A 9 -18.61 -19.27 12.98
C SER A 9 -19.34 -18.17 12.20
N PHE A 10 -20.15 -17.32 12.85
CA PHE A 10 -20.78 -16.16 12.20
C PHE A 10 -19.78 -15.04 11.88
N LEU A 11 -18.80 -14.79 12.77
CA LEU A 11 -17.69 -13.85 12.54
C LEU A 11 -16.74 -14.33 11.42
N GLU A 12 -16.51 -15.64 11.33
CA GLU A 12 -15.66 -16.23 10.29
C GLU A 12 -16.37 -16.28 8.93
N LYS A 13 -17.69 -16.53 8.92
CA LYS A 13 -18.49 -16.67 7.69
C LYS A 13 -18.80 -15.33 7.00
N ALA A 14 -18.71 -14.21 7.71
CA ALA A 14 -18.74 -12.88 7.12
C ALA A 14 -17.44 -12.52 6.37
N ASN A 15 -16.35 -13.27 6.59
CA ASN A 15 -15.03 -13.01 5.99
C ASN A 15 -14.67 -13.99 4.85
N GLN A 16 -15.54 -14.94 4.51
CA GLN A 16 -15.33 -15.87 3.41
C GLN A 16 -15.48 -15.18 2.05
N ASP A 17 -14.35 -14.71 1.54
CA ASP A 17 -14.11 -14.39 0.14
C ASP A 17 -14.40 -15.63 -0.75
N PRO A 18 -15.19 -15.52 -1.84
CA PRO A 18 -15.57 -16.67 -2.67
C PRO A 18 -14.52 -17.11 -3.69
N SER A 19 -13.31 -16.54 -3.70
CA SER A 19 -12.22 -16.98 -4.58
C SER A 19 -11.27 -17.92 -3.84
N GLY A 20 -11.55 -19.21 -3.93
CA GLY A 20 -10.77 -20.26 -3.27
C GLY A 20 -9.29 -20.26 -3.68
N GLY A 21 -8.42 -20.48 -2.70
CA GLY A 21 -7.07 -21.00 -2.95
C GLY A 21 -5.95 -20.44 -2.09
N LYS A 22 -5.73 -21.11 -0.95
CA LYS A 22 -4.47 -21.23 -0.18
C LYS A 22 -4.07 -20.07 0.75
N ALA A 23 -3.79 -20.50 1.98
CA ALA A 23 -3.37 -19.74 3.15
C ALA A 23 -2.01 -19.05 2.99
N SER A 24 -1.89 -17.83 3.52
CA SER A 24 -0.93 -17.47 4.57
C SER A 24 -1.12 -16.01 5.01
N ALA A 25 -0.91 -15.76 6.30
CA ALA A 25 -0.67 -14.46 6.94
C ALA A 25 -1.77 -13.37 6.85
N GLN A 26 -2.57 -13.36 7.92
CA GLN A 26 -3.03 -12.20 8.66
C GLN A 26 -2.40 -10.84 8.26
N SER A 27 -3.19 -10.02 7.57
CA SER A 27 -3.21 -8.56 7.69
C SER A 27 -4.64 -8.10 7.41
N GLY A 28 -5.20 -7.31 8.32
CA GLY A 28 -6.61 -6.92 8.31
C GLY A 28 -7.02 -6.35 6.96
N LYS A 29 -8.16 -6.83 6.44
CA LYS A 29 -8.92 -6.18 5.39
C LYS A 29 -9.40 -4.81 5.89
N LYS A 30 -8.50 -3.82 5.85
CA LYS A 30 -8.88 -2.42 5.61
C LYS A 30 -9.29 -2.36 4.15
N ALA A 31 -10.26 -1.52 3.80
CA ALA A 31 -10.73 -1.30 2.43
C ALA A 31 -9.68 -0.55 1.58
N GLY A 32 -8.45 -1.06 1.57
CA GLY A 32 -7.32 -0.56 0.84
C GLY A 32 -6.77 -1.65 -0.06
N THR A 33 -6.18 -1.20 -1.15
CA THR A 33 -5.47 -2.01 -2.13
C THR A 33 -4.40 -2.93 -1.53
N LYS A 34 -4.10 -4.06 -2.20
CA LYS A 34 -3.04 -4.98 -1.78
C LYS A 34 -1.72 -4.23 -1.59
N SER A 35 -1.19 -4.25 -0.38
CA SER A 35 -0.03 -3.44 -0.01
C SER A 35 1.19 -4.26 0.36
N VAL A 36 1.03 -5.49 0.90
CA VAL A 36 2.18 -6.30 1.34
C VAL A 36 2.05 -7.75 0.84
N ASP A 37 2.91 -8.13 -0.10
CA ASP A 37 3.12 -9.49 -0.63
C ASP A 37 4.47 -10.09 -0.16
N THR A 38 5.40 -9.27 0.35
CA THR A 38 6.75 -9.65 0.80
C THR A 38 7.20 -8.93 2.07
N GLU A 39 8.33 -9.35 2.66
CA GLU A 39 8.93 -8.65 3.80
C GLU A 39 9.12 -7.16 3.48
N VAL A 40 8.62 -6.31 4.37
CA VAL A 40 8.80 -4.87 4.32
C VAL A 40 10.19 -4.53 4.87
N PRO A 41 11.02 -3.76 4.14
CA PRO A 41 12.28 -3.26 4.65
C PRO A 41 12.08 -2.51 5.98
N LYS A 42 12.92 -2.80 7.00
CA LYS A 42 12.84 -2.14 8.31
C LYS A 42 12.85 -0.61 8.23
N VAL A 43 13.53 -0.06 7.23
CA VAL A 43 13.59 1.39 6.97
C VAL A 43 12.24 2.00 6.63
N LEU A 44 11.32 1.23 6.03
CA LEU A 44 9.95 1.68 5.72
C LEU A 44 9.00 1.42 6.89
N GLY A 45 9.17 0.29 7.57
CA GLY A 45 8.37 -0.05 8.76
C GLY A 45 8.68 0.79 10.00
N GLN A 46 9.76 1.58 10.00
CA GLN A 46 10.09 2.55 11.05
C GLN A 46 9.54 3.96 10.77
N VAL A 47 8.92 4.17 9.60
CA VAL A 47 8.36 5.47 9.24
C VAL A 47 6.95 5.55 9.80
N ASP A 48 6.83 5.98 11.06
CA ASP A 48 5.56 6.37 11.68
C ASP A 48 5.24 7.83 11.32
N GLU A 49 5.02 8.07 10.03
CA GLU A 49 4.60 9.38 9.52
C GLU A 49 3.10 9.34 9.21
N TYR A 50 2.43 10.49 9.24
CA TYR A 50 1.01 10.64 8.92
C TYR A 50 0.85 11.59 7.76
N TYR A 51 0.03 11.21 6.78
CA TYR A 51 -0.33 12.10 5.70
C TYR A 51 -1.39 13.08 6.21
N ALA A 52 -1.01 14.35 6.27
CA ALA A 52 -1.89 15.46 6.61
C ALA A 52 -3.01 15.58 5.56
N SER A 53 -4.13 14.94 5.86
CA SER A 53 -5.42 15.05 5.16
C SER A 53 -6.51 15.24 6.22
N ASP A 54 -7.78 15.33 5.81
CA ASP A 54 -8.90 15.50 6.75
C ASP A 54 -8.99 14.39 7.81
N ALA A 55 -8.40 13.23 7.53
CA ALA A 55 -8.41 12.06 8.41
C ALA A 55 -7.06 11.74 9.09
N ASP A 56 -5.98 12.51 8.84
CA ASP A 56 -4.63 12.25 9.37
C ASP A 56 -4.23 10.75 9.30
N GLU A 57 -4.23 10.19 8.09
CA GLU A 57 -4.02 8.75 7.88
C GLU A 57 -2.52 8.40 7.96
N PRO A 58 -2.15 7.30 8.65
CA PRO A 58 -0.77 6.85 8.73
C PRO A 58 -0.25 6.35 7.37
N PHE A 59 1.05 6.50 7.15
CA PHE A 59 1.70 5.84 6.03
C PHE A 59 1.81 4.34 6.27
N GLU A 60 1.24 3.54 5.37
CA GLU A 60 1.36 2.09 5.40
C GLU A 60 2.50 1.63 4.48
N PRO A 61 3.42 0.79 4.96
CA PRO A 61 4.48 0.27 4.11
C PRO A 61 3.92 -0.67 3.04
N VAL A 62 4.42 -0.50 1.83
CA VAL A 62 4.10 -1.31 0.66
C VAL A 62 5.31 -2.19 0.32
N SER A 63 5.09 -3.48 0.11
CA SER A 63 6.11 -4.43 -0.35
C SER A 63 5.46 -5.44 -1.29
N LEU A 64 5.54 -5.22 -2.60
CA LEU A 64 4.91 -6.05 -3.62
C LEU A 64 5.93 -6.86 -4.41
N LYS A 65 5.60 -8.09 -4.82
CA LYS A 65 6.48 -8.87 -5.71
C LYS A 65 6.49 -8.24 -7.09
N TRP A 66 7.65 -7.75 -7.52
CA TRP A 66 7.81 -7.08 -8.80
C TRP A 66 9.06 -7.58 -9.52
N LYS A 67 8.86 -8.33 -10.60
CA LYS A 67 9.94 -8.93 -11.38
C LYS A 67 10.52 -7.99 -12.45
N GLY A 68 10.02 -6.77 -12.56
CA GLY A 68 10.54 -5.78 -13.50
C GLY A 68 11.80 -5.10 -12.95
N GLU A 69 12.81 -4.93 -13.78
CA GLU A 69 14.03 -4.18 -13.42
C GLU A 69 13.79 -2.66 -13.29
N LYS A 70 12.62 -2.18 -13.73
CA LYS A 70 12.22 -0.76 -13.76
C LYS A 70 10.91 -0.56 -13.01
N LEU A 71 10.64 0.68 -12.60
CA LEU A 71 9.38 1.07 -11.98
C LEU A 71 8.19 0.61 -12.84
N PRO A 72 7.14 0.02 -12.23
CA PRO A 72 5.93 -0.35 -12.93
C PRO A 72 5.27 0.90 -13.51
N SER A 73 4.60 0.74 -14.64
CA SER A 73 3.71 1.78 -15.18
C SER A 73 2.45 1.87 -14.32
N ALA A 74 1.68 2.96 -14.45
CA ALA A 74 0.44 3.16 -13.72
C ALA A 74 -0.55 2.00 -13.94
N ASP A 75 -0.67 1.51 -15.18
CA ASP A 75 -1.49 0.34 -15.53
C ASP A 75 -1.01 -0.97 -14.87
N GLU A 76 0.31 -1.18 -14.81
CA GLU A 76 0.90 -2.39 -14.21
C GLU A 76 0.75 -2.36 -12.70
N PHE A 77 1.01 -1.21 -12.08
CA PHE A 77 0.78 -1.00 -10.66
C PHE A 77 -0.69 -1.16 -10.32
N GLY A 78 -1.57 -0.56 -11.12
CA GLY A 78 -3.01 -0.71 -11.00
C GLY A 78 -3.47 -2.16 -11.08
N SER A 79 -2.89 -2.93 -12.00
CA SER A 79 -3.14 -4.37 -12.12
C SER A 79 -2.65 -5.17 -10.91
N LEU A 80 -1.54 -4.77 -10.26
CA LEU A 80 -1.04 -5.41 -9.04
C LEU A 80 -1.97 -5.20 -7.85
N ILE A 81 -2.50 -3.98 -7.73
CA ILE A 81 -3.37 -3.60 -6.61
C ILE A 81 -4.85 -3.88 -6.87
N GLY A 82 -5.23 -4.17 -8.13
CA GLY A 82 -6.59 -4.43 -8.57
C GLY A 82 -7.47 -3.19 -8.74
N LYS A 83 -6.87 -2.00 -8.91
CA LYS A 83 -7.54 -0.69 -9.03
C LYS A 83 -6.82 0.19 -10.05
N ASP A 84 -7.50 1.15 -10.66
CA ASP A 84 -6.85 2.11 -11.57
C ASP A 84 -5.90 3.04 -10.81
N ALA A 85 -4.61 2.90 -11.08
CA ALA A 85 -3.60 3.81 -10.58
C ALA A 85 -3.20 4.82 -11.68
N SER A 86 -2.84 6.02 -11.25
CA SER A 86 -2.33 7.09 -12.10
C SER A 86 -0.92 7.44 -11.67
N SER A 87 0.00 7.59 -12.61
CA SER A 87 1.36 8.04 -12.32
C SER A 87 1.34 9.55 -12.11
N ILE A 88 1.80 10.01 -10.95
CA ILE A 88 1.89 11.43 -10.60
C ILE A 88 3.35 11.85 -10.37
N SER A 89 3.60 13.15 -10.21
CA SER A 89 4.94 13.64 -9.88
C SER A 89 5.15 13.73 -8.36
N GLN A 90 6.40 13.92 -7.93
CA GLN A 90 6.71 14.19 -6.53
C GLN A 90 6.02 15.46 -6.02
N GLU A 91 5.86 16.47 -6.89
CA GLU A 91 5.23 17.75 -6.54
C GLU A 91 3.72 17.60 -6.34
N ASP A 92 3.08 16.70 -7.10
CA ASP A 92 1.66 16.36 -6.91
C ASP A 92 1.44 15.58 -5.61
N PHE A 93 2.37 14.68 -5.28
CA PHE A 93 2.28 13.86 -4.07
C PHE A 93 2.57 14.68 -2.80
N ASP A 94 3.63 15.49 -2.84
CA ASP A 94 4.15 16.25 -1.70
C ASP A 94 4.56 17.67 -2.13
N PRO A 95 3.58 18.56 -2.39
CA PRO A 95 3.85 19.93 -2.81
C PRO A 95 4.61 20.73 -1.74
N GLN A 96 4.47 20.36 -0.45
CA GLN A 96 5.13 21.04 0.66
C GLN A 96 6.49 20.41 1.03
N SER A 97 6.87 19.31 0.37
CA SER A 97 8.07 18.55 0.71
C SER A 97 8.14 18.15 2.20
N SER A 98 6.99 17.88 2.80
CA SER A 98 6.83 17.51 4.21
C SER A 98 7.20 16.04 4.46
N TYR A 99 7.10 15.19 3.44
CA TYR A 99 7.30 13.74 3.51
C TYR A 99 8.69 13.32 2.99
N LYS A 100 9.69 14.19 3.14
CA LYS A 100 11.08 13.85 2.76
C LYS A 100 11.61 12.61 3.47
N ALA A 101 11.20 12.35 4.71
CA ALA A 101 11.62 11.16 5.45
C ALA A 101 11.05 9.87 4.84
N VAL A 102 9.76 9.88 4.46
CA VAL A 102 9.09 8.83 3.68
C VAL A 102 9.85 8.58 2.38
N ILE A 103 10.11 9.64 1.60
CA ILE A 103 10.79 9.54 0.31
C ILE A 103 12.23 9.03 0.47
N ASP A 104 12.96 9.51 1.48
CA ASP A 104 14.33 9.06 1.77
C ASP A 104 14.36 7.59 2.22
N ALA A 105 13.35 7.14 2.98
CA ALA A 105 13.19 5.74 3.35
C ALA A 105 12.90 4.86 2.13
N VAL A 106 12.01 5.28 1.24
CA VAL A 106 11.73 4.58 -0.03
C VAL A 106 12.98 4.56 -0.89
N LYS A 107 13.70 5.68 -1.01
CA LYS A 107 14.96 5.76 -1.76
C LYS A 107 16.10 4.93 -1.15
N LYS A 108 16.13 4.76 0.17
CA LYS A 108 17.04 3.82 0.84
C LYS A 108 16.65 2.37 0.57
N ALA A 109 15.35 2.10 0.48
CA ALA A 109 14.83 0.80 0.12
C ALA A 109 14.98 0.49 -1.38
N SER A 110 15.00 1.51 -2.24
CA SER A 110 15.14 1.42 -3.70
C SER A 110 16.38 2.20 -4.17
N GLU A 111 17.47 1.50 -4.46
CA GLU A 111 18.73 2.12 -4.89
C GLU A 111 18.63 2.97 -6.18
N ASP A 112 17.66 2.68 -7.05
CA ASP A 112 17.65 3.16 -8.43
C ASP A 112 16.49 4.11 -8.81
N GLY A 113 15.48 4.30 -7.97
CA GLY A 113 14.40 5.25 -8.30
C GLY A 113 13.11 5.08 -7.51
N VAL A 114 12.42 6.22 -7.35
CA VAL A 114 11.13 6.35 -6.69
C VAL A 114 10.08 6.76 -7.73
N GLY A 115 8.96 6.05 -7.75
CA GLY A 115 7.77 6.35 -8.53
C GLY A 115 6.62 6.73 -7.60
N TYR A 116 5.77 7.62 -8.11
CA TYR A 116 4.63 8.15 -7.37
C TYR A 116 3.36 7.79 -8.14
N PHE A 117 2.40 7.21 -7.43
CA PHE A 117 1.12 6.82 -7.99
C PHE A 117 -0.02 7.33 -7.12
N SER A 118 -1.15 7.64 -7.72
CA SER A 118 -2.41 7.96 -7.03
C SER A 118 -3.50 7.01 -7.51
N VAL A 119 -4.31 6.52 -6.59
CA VAL A 119 -5.43 5.62 -6.85
C VAL A 119 -6.66 6.26 -6.27
N GLU A 120 -7.64 6.53 -7.10
CA GLU A 120 -8.93 6.99 -6.61
C GLU A 120 -9.69 5.79 -6.04
N LEU A 121 -9.98 5.80 -4.74
CA LEU A 121 -10.75 4.73 -4.11
C LEU A 121 -12.25 4.96 -4.32
N ASP A 122 -12.71 6.13 -3.90
CA ASP A 122 -14.09 6.62 -3.91
C ASP A 122 -14.06 8.15 -4.04
N GLY A 123 -15.14 8.80 -4.44
CA GLY A 123 -15.14 10.26 -4.72
C GLY A 123 -14.74 11.19 -3.56
N THR A 124 -14.53 10.67 -2.35
CA THR A 124 -14.02 11.37 -1.17
C THR A 124 -12.73 10.76 -0.60
N ARG A 125 -12.17 9.72 -1.24
CA ARG A 125 -11.00 8.96 -0.78
C ARG A 125 -10.08 8.62 -1.94
N SER A 126 -8.82 8.99 -1.82
CA SER A 126 -7.77 8.66 -2.77
C SER A 126 -6.57 8.09 -2.02
N GLU A 127 -5.97 6.99 -2.48
CA GLU A 127 -4.71 6.48 -1.94
C GLU A 127 -3.56 7.02 -2.78
N TYR A 128 -2.56 7.62 -2.15
CA TYR A 128 -1.28 7.91 -2.78
C TYR A 128 -0.27 6.82 -2.43
N PHE A 129 0.60 6.50 -3.38
CA PHE A 129 1.64 5.49 -3.28
C PHE A 129 2.96 6.08 -3.71
N VAL A 130 3.98 5.85 -2.90
CA VAL A 130 5.37 6.15 -3.18
C VAL A 130 6.10 4.82 -3.19
N VAL A 131 6.48 4.34 -4.36
CA VAL A 131 7.06 3.00 -4.51
C VAL A 131 8.38 3.09 -5.25
N GLY A 132 9.31 2.23 -4.87
CA GLY A 132 10.61 2.11 -5.49
C GLY A 132 10.88 0.66 -5.86
N VAL A 133 11.73 0.45 -6.86
CA VAL A 133 12.15 -0.91 -7.24
C VAL A 133 13.39 -1.28 -6.45
N ASP A 134 13.26 -2.34 -5.66
CA ASP A 134 14.37 -2.99 -4.99
C ASP A 134 14.94 -4.07 -5.92
N LYS A 135 16.03 -3.73 -6.60
CA LYS A 135 16.75 -4.66 -7.48
C LYS A 135 17.43 -5.79 -6.71
N LYS A 136 17.71 -5.62 -5.41
CA LYS A 136 18.35 -6.66 -4.60
C LYS A 136 17.42 -7.86 -4.42
N ASP A 137 16.15 -7.58 -4.16
CA ASP A 137 15.14 -8.61 -3.86
C ASP A 137 14.08 -8.80 -4.97
N ASN A 138 14.22 -8.10 -6.11
CA ASN A 138 13.24 -8.10 -7.22
C ASN A 138 11.81 -7.90 -6.71
N ARG A 139 11.63 -6.78 -6.02
CA ARG A 139 10.35 -6.40 -5.41
C ARG A 139 10.14 -4.89 -5.48
N LEU A 140 8.88 -4.49 -5.41
CA LEU A 140 8.46 -3.12 -5.20
C LEU A 140 8.40 -2.85 -3.71
N VAL A 141 9.01 -1.79 -3.24
CA VAL A 141 8.97 -1.39 -1.82
C VAL A 141 8.63 0.09 -1.74
N GLY A 142 7.76 0.46 -0.83
CA GLY A 142 7.17 1.79 -0.82
C GLY A 142 6.42 2.12 0.46
N LEU A 143 5.75 3.26 0.43
CA LEU A 143 4.79 3.72 1.43
C LEU A 143 3.53 4.18 0.70
N LYS A 144 2.37 3.92 1.27
CA LYS A 144 1.10 4.45 0.79
C LYS A 144 0.43 5.26 1.89
N ALA A 145 -0.38 6.22 1.49
CA ALA A 145 -1.22 6.98 2.40
C ALA A 145 -2.62 7.11 1.82
N LEU A 146 -3.62 6.94 2.67
CA LEU A 146 -4.99 7.22 2.30
C LEU A 146 -5.28 8.71 2.53
N VAL A 147 -5.93 9.34 1.58
CA VAL A 147 -6.27 10.75 1.61
C VAL A 147 -7.76 10.87 1.52
N VAL A 148 -8.34 11.45 2.56
CA VAL A 148 -9.77 11.74 2.63
C VAL A 148 -9.98 13.22 2.33
N GLN A 149 -10.88 13.50 1.39
CA GLN A 149 -11.40 14.84 1.11
C GLN A 149 -12.86 14.88 1.56
N SER A 150 -13.12 15.64 2.63
CA SER A 150 -14.46 15.93 3.16
C SER A 150 -15.01 17.24 2.60
#